data_AF-A0A535XFX8-F1
#
_entry.id   AF-A0A535XFX8-F1
#
_cell.length_a   1.000
_cell.length_b   1.000
_cell.length_c   1.000
_cell.angle_alpha   90.00
_cell.angle_beta   90.00
_cell.angle_gamma   90.00
#
_symmetry.space_group_name_H-M   'P 1'
#
loop_
_entity.id
_entity.type
_entity.pdbx_description
1 polymer ?
#
loop_
_entity_poly.entity_id
_entity_poly.type
_entity_poly.pdbx_seq_one_letter_code
_entity_poly.pdbx_strand_id
1 'polypeptide(L)'
;MTIAVSGTHPHVALRRVAPDPVQFQVILGSLLGDARLVGRPHLRRMRIAHRATRRDYVWWKYDRLAMFVMDPPMEHDGLMAFETVPHPIFDDLARLFRGAGGMGHARRDAIAKLVRPLGLAVWLADVERLELRAREFSPEQREVALAS
;
A
#
# COMPACT_ATOMS: atom_id res chain seq x y z
N MET A 1 -35.69 7.01 29.21
CA MET A 1 -35.51 7.33 27.78
C MET A 1 -34.01 7.18 27.48
N THR A 2 -33.62 6.01 26.99
CA THR A 2 -32.20 5.65 26.81
C THR A 2 -31.77 6.06 25.40
N ILE A 3 -30.82 7.00 25.31
CA ILE A 3 -30.22 7.41 24.04
C ILE A 3 -29.32 6.27 23.58
N ALA A 4 -29.73 5.54 22.54
CA ALA A 4 -28.87 4.60 21.85
C ALA A 4 -27.79 5.40 21.11
N VAL A 5 -26.56 5.39 21.63
CA VAL A 5 -25.39 5.81 20.87
C VAL A 5 -25.14 4.73 19.83
N SER A 6 -25.71 4.88 18.64
CA SER A 6 -25.35 4.08 17.47
C SER A 6 -23.91 4.45 17.07
N GLY A 7 -22.95 3.81 17.74
CA GLY A 7 -21.55 3.83 17.33
C GLY A 7 -21.46 3.31 15.91
N THR A 8 -21.06 4.19 14.99
CA THR A 8 -20.75 3.80 13.61
C THR A 8 -19.76 2.63 13.68
N HIS A 9 -20.10 1.48 13.11
CA HIS A 9 -19.20 0.32 13.11
C HIS A 9 -17.82 0.76 12.59
N PRO A 10 -16.71 0.34 13.23
CA PRO A 10 -15.36 0.82 12.93
C PRO A 10 -15.01 0.72 11.43
N HIS A 11 -15.55 -0.28 10.73
CA HIS A 11 -15.44 -0.45 9.28
C HIS A 11 -15.93 0.73 8.43
N VAL A 12 -16.99 1.43 8.85
CA VAL A 12 -17.54 2.58 8.11
C VAL A 12 -16.75 3.85 8.39
N ALA A 13 -16.16 3.97 9.58
CA ALA A 13 -15.30 5.09 9.95
C ALA A 13 -13.97 5.07 9.16
N LEU A 14 -13.32 3.90 9.08
CA LEU A 14 -12.04 3.75 8.36
C LEU A 14 -12.15 4.06 6.85
N ARG A 15 -13.31 3.78 6.24
CA ARG A 15 -13.61 4.13 4.83
C ARG A 15 -13.60 5.62 4.52
N ARG A 16 -13.66 6.47 5.55
CA ARG A 16 -13.73 7.93 5.42
C ARG A 16 -12.40 8.61 5.71
N VAL A 17 -11.41 7.87 6.21
CA VAL A 17 -10.10 8.45 6.52
C VAL A 17 -9.24 8.43 5.28
N ALA A 18 -8.96 9.61 4.73
CA ALA A 18 -8.05 9.72 3.61
C ALA A 18 -6.62 9.29 4.04
N PRO A 19 -5.91 8.50 3.22
CA PRO A 19 -4.49 8.24 3.45
C PRO A 19 -3.70 9.54 3.52
N ASP A 20 -2.80 9.64 4.48
CA ASP A 20 -1.84 10.75 4.51
C ASP A 20 -0.88 10.67 3.30
N PRO A 21 -0.06 11.72 3.04
CA PRO A 21 0.85 11.72 1.89
C PRO A 21 1.84 10.56 1.86
N VAL A 22 2.35 10.09 3.01
CA VAL A 22 3.28 8.96 3.11
C VAL A 22 2.55 7.67 2.73
N GLN A 23 1.38 7.44 3.34
CA GLN A 23 0.54 6.27 3.07
C GLN A 23 0.10 6.21 1.62
N PHE A 24 -0.29 7.35 1.04
CA PHE A 24 -0.64 7.44 -0.36
C PHE A 24 0.53 7.02 -1.26
N GLN A 25 1.76 7.45 -0.96
CA GLN A 25 2.93 7.05 -1.73
C GLN A 25 3.27 5.56 -1.57
N VAL A 26 3.09 4.98 -0.38
CA VAL A 26 3.23 3.53 -0.17
C VAL A 26 2.19 2.75 -0.97
N ILE A 27 0.93 3.19 -0.97
CA ILE A 27 -0.16 2.59 -1.77
C ILE A 27 0.15 2.69 -3.26
N LEU A 28 0.44 3.90 -3.75
CA LEU A 28 0.68 4.15 -5.17
C LEU A 28 1.90 3.38 -5.69
N GLY A 29 3.01 3.42 -4.95
CA GLY A 29 4.23 2.69 -5.29
C GLY A 29 4.01 1.18 -5.31
N SER A 30 3.26 0.66 -4.33
CA SER A 30 2.95 -0.78 -4.27
C SER A 30 2.08 -1.23 -5.45
N LEU A 31 1.09 -0.42 -5.86
CA LEU A 31 0.23 -0.73 -7.01
C LEU A 31 0.93 -0.61 -8.37
N LEU A 32 2.01 0.17 -8.45
CA LEU A 32 2.88 0.21 -9.62
C LEU A 32 3.81 -1.00 -9.69
N GLY A 33 4.13 -1.59 -8.54
CA GLY A 33 4.83 -2.85 -8.40
C GLY A 33 3.89 -4.05 -8.40
N ASP A 34 3.93 -4.84 -7.32
CA ASP A 34 3.31 -6.17 -7.28
C ASP A 34 1.98 -6.23 -6.52
N ALA A 35 1.57 -5.14 -5.85
CA ALA A 35 0.29 -5.12 -5.16
C ALA A 35 -0.88 -5.13 -6.15
N ARG A 36 -1.99 -5.76 -5.73
CA ARG A 36 -3.15 -5.94 -6.59
C ARG A 36 -4.40 -5.35 -5.97
N LEU A 37 -5.24 -4.75 -6.79
CA LEU A 37 -6.59 -4.40 -6.40
C LEU A 37 -7.50 -5.62 -6.57
N VAL A 38 -8.10 -6.07 -5.46
CA VAL A 38 -9.02 -7.21 -5.42
C VAL A 38 -10.43 -6.75 -5.09
N GLY A 39 -11.43 -7.54 -5.50
CA GLY A 39 -12.84 -7.24 -5.24
C GLY A 39 -13.54 -6.41 -6.33
N ARG A 40 -14.85 -6.22 -6.13
CA ARG A 40 -15.74 -5.48 -7.04
C ARG A 40 -15.64 -3.96 -6.78
N PRO A 41 -16.07 -3.09 -7.72
CA PRO A 41 -16.18 -1.66 -7.46
C PRO A 41 -16.88 -1.36 -6.13
N HIS A 42 -16.44 -0.34 -5.40
CA HIS A 42 -16.91 0.06 -4.05
C HIS A 42 -16.57 -0.91 -2.91
N LEU A 43 -16.06 -2.10 -3.23
CA LEU A 43 -15.58 -3.10 -2.29
C LEU A 43 -14.10 -3.44 -2.54
N ARG A 44 -13.39 -2.59 -3.28
CA ARG A 44 -11.99 -2.82 -3.64
C ARG A 44 -11.10 -2.75 -2.43
N ARG A 45 -10.23 -3.74 -2.31
CA ARG A 45 -9.12 -3.81 -1.36
C ARG A 45 -7.81 -3.80 -2.12
N MET A 46 -6.73 -3.41 -1.45
CA MET A 46 -5.38 -3.65 -1.93
C MET A 46 -4.83 -4.88 -1.22
N ARG A 47 -4.35 -5.86 -2.00
CA ARG A 47 -3.61 -7.00 -1.52
C ARG A 47 -2.12 -6.78 -1.77
N ILE A 48 -1.33 -6.91 -0.71
CA ILE A 48 0.13 -6.98 -0.77
C ILE A 48 0.52 -8.42 -0.47
N ALA A 49 1.35 -9.00 -1.33
CA ALA A 49 1.89 -10.33 -1.14
C ALA A 49 3.31 -10.38 -1.70
N HIS A 50 4.26 -10.86 -0.89
CA HIS A 50 5.66 -11.07 -1.28
C HIS A 50 6.13 -12.44 -0.83
N ARG A 51 7.25 -12.93 -1.38
CA ARG A 51 7.90 -14.16 -0.88
C ARG A 51 8.24 -14.02 0.60
N ALA A 52 8.17 -15.11 1.36
CA ALA A 52 8.47 -15.13 2.80
C ALA A 52 9.87 -14.57 3.14
N THR A 53 10.84 -14.69 2.22
CA THR A 53 12.18 -14.08 2.35
C THR A 53 12.17 -12.55 2.43
N ARG A 54 11.07 -11.89 2.06
CA ARG A 54 10.87 -10.43 2.14
C ARG A 54 9.94 -10.03 3.28
N ARG A 55 9.82 -10.88 4.32
CA ARG A 55 8.97 -10.66 5.51
C ARG A 55 9.07 -9.26 6.08
N ASP A 56 10.28 -8.76 6.33
CA ASP A 56 10.50 -7.45 6.95
C ASP A 56 9.94 -6.31 6.08
N TYR A 57 10.01 -6.46 4.76
CA TYR A 57 9.45 -5.48 3.84
C TYR A 57 7.91 -5.51 3.82
N VAL A 58 7.29 -6.67 4.00
CA VAL A 58 5.83 -6.78 4.16
C VAL A 58 5.39 -6.13 5.47
N TRP A 59 6.12 -6.38 6.56
CA TRP A 59 5.86 -5.73 7.85
C TRP A 59 6.03 -4.22 7.78
N TRP A 60 7.10 -3.72 7.16
CA TRP A 60 7.28 -2.29 6.94
C TRP A 60 6.09 -1.66 6.21
N LYS A 61 5.54 -2.32 5.17
CA LYS A 61 4.32 -1.83 4.50
C LYS A 61 3.09 -1.89 5.40
N TYR A 62 2.96 -2.94 6.19
CA TYR A 62 1.87 -3.08 7.16
C TYR A 62 1.93 -1.95 8.19
N ASP A 63 3.08 -1.64 8.77
CA ASP A 63 3.20 -0.59 9.80
C ASP A 63 2.80 0.78 9.25
N ARG A 64 3.12 1.07 7.98
CA ARG A 64 2.68 2.30 7.31
C ARG A 64 1.18 2.32 7.03
N LEU A 65 0.56 1.17 6.84
CA LEU A 65 -0.84 1.03 6.40
C LEU A 65 -1.76 0.44 7.45
N ALA A 66 -1.31 0.23 8.69
CA ALA A 66 -2.01 -0.55 9.71
C ALA A 66 -3.43 -0.02 9.98
N MET A 67 -3.63 1.30 9.90
CA MET A 67 -4.96 1.91 10.04
C MET A 67 -5.98 1.47 8.96
N PHE A 68 -5.52 0.94 7.84
CA PHE A 68 -6.33 0.41 6.75
C PHE A 68 -6.38 -1.12 6.75
N VAL A 69 -5.88 -1.81 7.77
CA VAL A 69 -5.75 -3.27 7.78
C VAL A 69 -6.46 -3.83 9.03
N MET A 70 -7.14 -4.97 8.88
CA MET A 70 -7.81 -5.64 10.01
C MET A 70 -6.93 -6.71 10.64
N ASP A 71 -6.24 -7.48 9.80
CA ASP A 71 -5.47 -8.64 10.19
C ASP A 71 -3.99 -8.42 9.87
N PRO A 72 -3.07 -8.80 10.76
CA PRO A 72 -1.64 -8.67 10.49
C PRO A 72 -1.21 -9.54 9.29
N PRO A 73 -0.04 -9.30 8.71
CA PRO A 73 0.47 -10.13 7.63
C PRO A 73 0.57 -11.60 8.05
N MET A 74 0.02 -12.48 7.22
CA MET A 74 0.06 -13.92 7.42
C MET A 74 0.89 -14.58 6.33
N GLU A 75 1.58 -15.66 6.72
CA GLU A 75 2.31 -16.51 5.78
C GLU A 75 1.43 -17.68 5.33
N HIS A 76 1.37 -17.92 4.02
CA HIS A 76 0.70 -19.05 3.42
C HIS A 76 1.40 -19.43 2.11
N ASP A 77 1.72 -20.71 1.93
CA ASP A 77 2.39 -21.25 0.74
C ASP A 77 3.67 -20.48 0.34
N GLY A 78 4.49 -20.10 1.33
CA GLY A 78 5.73 -19.36 1.11
C GLY A 78 5.56 -17.89 0.70
N LEU A 79 4.34 -17.36 0.79
CA LEU A 79 4.04 -15.94 0.59
C LEU A 79 3.59 -15.31 1.90
N MET A 80 4.16 -14.15 2.24
CA MET A 80 3.67 -13.30 3.31
C MET A 80 2.77 -12.21 2.73
N ALA A 81 1.55 -12.08 3.23
CA ALA A 81 0.54 -11.22 2.64
C ALA A 81 -0.40 -10.58 3.68
N PHE A 82 -0.94 -9.42 3.33
CA PHE A 82 -2.08 -8.81 4.01
C PHE A 82 -3.00 -8.10 2.99
N GLU A 83 -4.23 -7.82 3.40
CA GLU A 83 -5.18 -7.03 2.64
C GLU A 83 -5.65 -5.83 3.43
N THR A 84 -5.85 -4.70 2.76
CA THR A 84 -6.53 -3.55 3.36
C THR A 84 -8.04 -3.77 3.46
N VAL A 85 -8.71 -3.02 4.32
CA VAL A 85 -10.16 -2.86 4.27
C VAL A 85 -10.59 -2.21 2.95
N PRO A 86 -11.83 -2.42 2.50
CA PRO A 86 -12.31 -1.74 1.31
C PRO A 86 -12.26 -0.23 1.49
N HIS A 87 -11.73 0.51 0.51
CA HIS A 87 -11.58 1.97 0.59
C HIS A 87 -11.85 2.66 -0.76
N PRO A 88 -12.58 3.81 -0.79
CA PRO A 88 -12.91 4.51 -2.04
C PRO A 88 -11.70 4.88 -2.91
N ILE A 89 -10.55 5.19 -2.29
CA ILE A 89 -9.31 5.49 -3.01
C ILE A 89 -8.91 4.39 -4.00
N PHE A 90 -9.24 3.13 -3.70
CA PHE A 90 -8.90 2.02 -4.58
C PHE A 90 -9.77 1.98 -5.83
N ASP A 91 -10.97 2.53 -5.81
CA ASP A 91 -11.76 2.75 -7.03
C ASP A 91 -11.19 3.89 -7.87
N ASP A 92 -10.76 4.98 -7.22
CA ASP A 92 -10.09 6.10 -7.89
C ASP A 92 -8.81 5.63 -8.60
N LEU A 93 -7.96 4.91 -7.88
CA LEU A 93 -6.72 4.34 -8.42
C LEU A 93 -7.02 3.28 -9.48
N ALA A 94 -8.04 2.43 -9.33
CA ALA A 94 -8.40 1.46 -10.36
C ALA A 94 -8.78 2.12 -11.70
N ARG A 95 -9.31 3.35 -11.70
CA ARG A 95 -9.54 4.12 -12.93
C ARG A 95 -8.24 4.59 -13.57
N LEU A 96 -7.24 4.92 -12.75
CA LEU A 96 -5.90 5.23 -13.24
C LEU A 96 -5.19 4.01 -13.83
N PHE A 97 -5.52 2.77 -13.44
CA PHE A 97 -4.83 1.57 -13.94
C PHE A 97 -5.59 0.83 -15.06
N ARG A 98 -6.93 0.94 -15.16
CA ARG A 98 -7.73 0.21 -16.16
C ARG A 98 -7.72 0.87 -17.55
N GLY A 99 -7.13 0.22 -18.54
CA GLY A 99 -7.28 0.56 -19.96
C GLY A 99 -7.09 -0.69 -20.82
N ALA A 100 -8.06 -0.99 -21.67
CA ALA A 100 -7.92 -2.03 -22.69
C ALA A 100 -6.78 -1.62 -23.62
N GLY A 101 -5.67 -2.38 -23.65
CA GLY A 101 -4.48 -2.09 -24.46
C GLY A 101 -3.26 -1.57 -23.70
N GLY A 102 -3.31 -1.48 -22.36
CA GLY A 102 -2.17 -1.09 -21.53
C GLY A 102 -2.26 0.34 -20.96
N MET A 103 -1.18 0.79 -20.32
CA MET A 103 -1.09 2.12 -19.73
C MET A 103 -0.71 3.16 -20.79
N GLY A 104 -1.73 3.79 -21.40
CA GLY A 104 -1.58 4.84 -22.41
C GLY A 104 -0.79 6.06 -21.92
N HIS A 105 -0.28 6.87 -22.85
CA HIS A 105 0.66 7.97 -22.57
C HIS A 105 0.14 8.99 -21.53
N ALA A 106 -1.08 9.50 -21.71
CA ALA A 106 -1.69 10.46 -20.77
C ALA A 106 -1.79 9.94 -19.32
N ARG A 107 -1.92 8.62 -19.16
CA ARG A 107 -1.95 7.97 -17.85
C ARG A 107 -0.56 7.83 -17.24
N ARG A 108 0.46 7.56 -18.05
CA ARG A 108 1.86 7.62 -17.59
C ARG A 108 2.20 9.01 -17.09
N ASP A 109 1.78 10.05 -17.80
CA ASP A 109 2.01 11.44 -17.38
C ASP A 109 1.28 11.77 -16.08
N ALA A 110 0.03 11.32 -15.93
CA ALA A 110 -0.71 11.50 -14.69
C ALA A 110 0.01 10.83 -13.51
N ILE A 111 0.50 9.60 -13.68
CA ILE A 111 1.24 8.88 -12.65
C ILE A 111 2.58 9.55 -12.36
N ALA A 112 3.32 9.97 -13.38
CA ALA A 112 4.59 10.69 -13.21
C ALA A 112 4.42 11.97 -12.38
N LYS A 113 3.27 12.65 -12.50
CA LYS A 113 2.93 13.83 -11.69
C LYS A 113 2.56 13.50 -10.24
N LEU A 114 2.05 12.29 -9.98
CA LEU A 114 1.59 11.83 -8.66
C LEU A 114 2.70 11.14 -7.84
N VAL A 115 3.59 10.41 -8.50
CA VAL A 115 4.69 9.70 -7.83
C VAL A 115 5.68 10.72 -7.26
N ARG A 116 6.09 10.47 -6.02
CA ARG A 116 7.14 11.18 -5.29
C ARG A 116 8.27 10.20 -4.96
N PRO A 117 9.44 10.66 -4.45
CA PRO A 117 10.59 9.80 -4.23
C PRO A 117 10.27 8.53 -3.42
N LEU A 118 9.44 8.62 -2.38
CA LEU A 118 9.01 7.45 -1.60
C LEU A 118 8.23 6.44 -2.45
N GLY A 119 7.24 6.89 -3.22
CA GLY A 119 6.44 6.00 -4.07
C GLY A 119 7.30 5.33 -5.15
N LEU A 120 8.29 6.06 -5.69
CA LEU A 120 9.27 5.51 -6.62
C LEU A 120 10.15 4.45 -5.96
N ALA A 121 10.64 4.71 -4.74
CA ALA A 121 11.45 3.75 -4.00
C ALA A 121 10.68 2.45 -3.71
N VAL A 122 9.42 2.57 -3.26
CA VAL A 122 8.53 1.41 -3.04
C VAL A 122 8.30 0.64 -4.34
N TRP A 123 8.04 1.35 -5.44
CA TRP A 123 7.86 0.72 -6.75
C TRP A 123 9.10 -0.06 -7.17
N LEU A 124 10.29 0.56 -7.12
CA LEU A 124 11.55 -0.09 -7.51
C LEU A 124 11.91 -1.26 -6.60
N ALA A 125 11.63 -1.15 -5.29
CA ALA A 125 11.82 -2.24 -4.35
C ALA A 125 10.87 -3.41 -4.65
N ASP A 126 9.61 -3.15 -5.02
CA ASP A 126 8.67 -4.21 -5.40
C ASP A 126 9.16 -4.98 -6.61
N VAL A 127 9.56 -4.29 -7.68
CA VAL A 127 10.08 -4.93 -8.90
C VAL A 127 11.53 -5.42 -8.79
N GLU A 128 12.06 -5.49 -7.56
CA GLU A 128 13.42 -5.95 -7.21
C GLU A 128 14.54 -5.25 -8.00
N ARG A 129 14.31 -3.98 -8.38
CA ARG A 129 15.30 -3.13 -9.03
C ARG A 129 16.09 -2.26 -8.06
N LEU A 130 15.71 -2.29 -6.78
CA LEU A 130 16.38 -1.57 -5.70
C LEU A 130 16.60 -2.55 -4.54
N GLU A 131 17.83 -3.04 -4.39
CA GLU A 131 18.24 -3.79 -3.21
C GLU A 131 18.88 -2.82 -2.21
N LEU A 132 18.13 -2.43 -1.18
CA LEU A 132 18.65 -1.56 -0.12
C LEU A 132 19.52 -2.39 0.83
N ARG A 133 20.84 -2.26 0.70
CA ARG A 133 21.79 -2.93 1.59
C ARG A 133 22.21 -1.96 2.68
N ALA A 134 22.09 -2.37 3.95
CA ALA A 134 22.41 -1.53 5.11
C ALA A 134 23.79 -0.86 5.01
N ARG A 135 24.78 -1.57 4.42
CA ARG A 135 26.13 -1.04 4.19
C ARG A 135 26.22 0.19 3.28
N GLU A 136 25.22 0.39 2.43
CA GLU A 136 25.16 1.49 1.45
C GLU A 136 24.61 2.77 2.09
N PHE A 137 24.06 2.68 3.31
CA PHE A 137 23.61 3.83 4.10
C PHE A 137 24.73 4.34 5.01
N SER A 138 24.71 5.66 5.28
CA SER A 138 25.56 6.24 6.33
C SER A 138 25.18 5.67 7.71
N PRO A 139 26.09 5.68 8.70
CA PRO A 139 25.78 5.22 10.05
C PRO A 139 24.53 5.87 10.65
N GLU A 140 24.38 7.18 10.46
CA GLU A 140 23.22 7.97 10.92
C GLU A 140 21.91 7.55 10.25
N GLN A 141 21.95 7.23 8.94
CA GLN A 141 20.79 6.75 8.21
C GLN A 141 20.36 5.33 8.64
N ARG A 142 21.31 4.50 9.09
CA ARG A 142 21.01 3.16 9.60
C ARG A 142 20.25 3.22 10.92
N GLU A 143 20.62 4.12 11.82
CA GLU A 143 19.94 4.29 13.10
C GLU A 143 18.49 4.75 12.91
N VAL A 144 18.25 5.69 11.99
CA VAL A 144 16.89 6.16 11.67
C VAL A 144 16.04 5.08 10.98
N ALA A 145 16.65 4.27 10.10
CA ALA A 145 15.96 3.19 9.39
C ALA A 145 15.61 1.98 10.29
N LEU A 146 16.36 1.74 11.38
CA LEU A 146 16.17 0.62 12.30
C LEU A 146 15.42 1.00 13.59
N ALA A 147 15.21 2.29 13.85
CA ALA A 147 14.46 2.80 14.99
C ALA A 147 12.97 3.06 14.70
N SER A 148 12.46 2.69 13.51
CA SER A 148 11.06 2.84 13.10
C SER A 148 10.36 1.49 12.94
#